data_AF-Q3L749-F1
#
_entry.id   AF-Q3L749-F1
#
_cell.length_a   1.000
_cell.length_b   1.000
_cell.length_c   1.000
_cell.angle_alpha   90.00
_cell.angle_beta   90.00
_cell.angle_gamma   90.00
#
_symmetry.space_group_name_H-M   'P 1'
#
loop_
_entity.id
_entity.type
_entity.pdbx_description
1 polymer ?
#
loop_
_entity_poly.entity_id
_entity_poly.type
_entity_poly.pdbx_seq_one_letter_code
_entity_poly.pdbx_strand_id
1 'polypeptide(L)'
;MKKNTLSAILMTLFLFISCNNGGPELKKGEVTKSDGTVLDLSKISANIKNAVTFAASVQEVETLVKSIDELAKAIGKKIDANGGLADEADQNGSLIAGVHSVISAVNIKLGQLENQEGLSAGLKAKVTAVKSASDKFKEKVKGASGDLGKAAAKSDDAKKAIDRKNGAKDKGAEELGKLNTEIDALLKDANDAVETAIKELTAAPAKPATPVKP
;
A
#
# COMPACT_ATOMS: atom_id res chain seq x y z
N MET A 1 -65.89 3.52 6.16
CA MET A 1 -65.09 2.36 5.68
C MET A 1 -65.75 1.08 6.17
N LYS A 2 -65.98 0.08 5.30
CA LYS A 2 -66.64 -1.18 5.70
C LYS A 2 -65.76 -1.91 6.73
N LYS A 3 -66.34 -2.45 7.81
CA LYS A 3 -65.62 -3.17 8.89
C LYS A 3 -64.68 -4.26 8.36
N ASN A 4 -65.03 -4.87 7.22
CA ASN A 4 -64.26 -5.95 6.60
C ASN A 4 -62.97 -5.47 5.92
N THR A 5 -62.90 -4.20 5.48
CA THR A 5 -61.71 -3.64 4.82
C THR A 5 -60.63 -3.22 5.83
N LEU A 6 -61.05 -2.78 7.02
CA LEU A 6 -60.14 -2.42 8.11
C LEU A 6 -59.48 -3.67 8.73
N SER A 7 -60.24 -4.77 8.87
CA SER A 7 -59.73 -6.05 9.39
C SER A 7 -58.70 -6.70 8.47
N ALA A 8 -58.88 -6.60 7.15
CA ALA A 8 -57.92 -7.11 6.16
C ALA A 8 -56.61 -6.30 6.17
N ILE A 9 -56.69 -4.97 6.22
CA ILE A 9 -55.50 -4.10 6.32
C ILE A 9 -54.74 -4.36 7.63
N LEU A 10 -55.45 -4.54 8.75
CA LEU A 10 -54.84 -4.80 10.05
C LEU A 10 -54.17 -6.19 10.13
N MET A 11 -54.77 -7.24 9.54
CA MET A 11 -54.14 -8.55 9.45
C MET A 11 -52.91 -8.56 8.54
N THR A 12 -52.95 -7.81 7.44
CA THR A 12 -51.79 -7.72 6.53
C THR A 12 -50.64 -6.96 7.20
N LEU A 13 -50.95 -5.91 7.97
CA LEU A 13 -49.96 -5.15 8.74
C LEU A 13 -49.35 -5.98 9.89
N PHE A 14 -50.15 -6.81 10.58
CA PHE A 14 -49.65 -7.76 11.58
C PHE A 14 -48.77 -8.85 10.97
N LEU A 15 -49.08 -9.32 9.75
CA LEU A 15 -48.24 -10.30 9.04
C LEU A 15 -46.86 -9.73 8.74
N PHE A 16 -46.78 -8.48 8.26
CA PHE A 16 -45.50 -7.82 7.95
C PHE A 16 -44.65 -7.54 9.20
N ILE A 17 -45.27 -7.22 10.34
CA ILE A 17 -44.53 -7.05 11.61
C ILE A 17 -44.11 -8.42 12.17
N SER A 18 -44.90 -9.48 11.99
CA SER A 18 -44.53 -10.83 12.45
C SER A 18 -43.42 -11.51 11.62
N CYS A 19 -43.27 -11.16 10.35
CA CYS A 19 -42.18 -11.66 9.52
C CYS A 19 -40.83 -10.96 9.78
N ASN A 20 -40.83 -9.81 10.47
CA ASN A 20 -39.59 -9.11 10.82
C ASN A 20 -38.96 -9.60 12.14
N ASN A 21 -39.56 -10.60 12.80
CA ASN A 21 -39.08 -11.13 14.08
C ASN A 21 -38.43 -12.53 13.96
N GLY A 22 -38.23 -13.03 12.73
CA GLY A 22 -37.62 -14.34 12.46
C GLY A 22 -36.13 -14.29 12.09
N GLY A 23 -35.49 -13.13 12.18
CA GLY A 23 -34.05 -13.00 11.98
C GLY A 23 -33.28 -13.71 13.10
N PRO A 24 -32.08 -14.26 12.82
CA PRO A 24 -31.23 -14.83 13.86
C PRO A 24 -30.99 -13.80 14.97
N GLU A 25 -30.88 -14.26 16.23
CA GLU A 25 -30.44 -13.41 17.34
C GLU A 25 -29.09 -12.78 16.98
N LEU A 26 -29.09 -11.46 16.79
CA LEU A 26 -27.89 -10.72 16.45
C LEU A 26 -27.06 -10.45 17.70
N LYS A 27 -25.76 -10.67 17.59
CA LYS A 27 -24.80 -10.23 18.60
C LYS A 27 -24.59 -8.73 18.48
N LYS A 28 -24.05 -8.13 19.55
CA LYS A 28 -23.67 -6.71 19.53
C LYS A 28 -22.68 -6.44 18.39
N GLY A 29 -23.03 -5.51 17.51
CA GLY A 29 -22.21 -5.14 16.35
C GLY A 29 -22.53 -5.92 15.06
N GLU A 30 -23.49 -6.84 15.10
CA GLU A 30 -24.04 -7.50 13.92
C GLU A 30 -25.25 -6.74 13.37
N VAL A 31 -25.41 -6.75 12.05
CA VAL A 31 -26.62 -6.27 11.36
C VAL A 31 -27.05 -7.29 10.30
N THR A 32 -28.34 -7.41 10.07
CA THR A 32 -28.88 -8.31 9.04
C THR A 32 -29.35 -7.49 7.83
N LYS A 33 -28.92 -7.88 6.64
CA LYS A 33 -29.43 -7.35 5.37
C LYS A 33 -30.88 -7.81 5.14
N SER A 34 -31.58 -7.15 4.23
CA SER A 34 -32.94 -7.56 3.83
C SER A 34 -33.03 -8.98 3.25
N ASP A 35 -31.90 -9.52 2.78
CA ASP A 35 -31.79 -10.88 2.27
C ASP A 35 -31.41 -11.95 3.33
N GLY A 36 -31.30 -11.55 4.60
CA GLY A 36 -30.95 -12.44 5.72
C GLY A 36 -29.45 -12.59 5.97
N THR A 37 -28.57 -11.99 5.17
CA THR A 37 -27.12 -12.00 5.41
C THR A 37 -26.78 -11.22 6.68
N VAL A 38 -26.07 -11.86 7.62
CA VAL A 38 -25.54 -11.20 8.82
C VAL A 38 -24.15 -10.63 8.53
N LEU A 39 -23.97 -9.34 8.78
CA LEU A 39 -22.68 -8.66 8.74
C LEU A 39 -22.18 -8.38 10.15
N ASP A 40 -20.93 -8.70 10.43
CA ASP A 40 -20.24 -8.27 11.65
C ASP A 40 -19.50 -6.94 11.39
N LEU A 41 -20.14 -5.82 11.77
CA LEU A 41 -19.57 -4.48 11.54
C LEU A 41 -18.31 -4.24 12.37
N SER A 42 -18.16 -4.89 13.53
CA SER A 42 -16.98 -4.77 14.37
C SER A 42 -15.77 -5.40 13.67
N LYS A 43 -15.96 -6.59 13.10
CA LYS A 43 -14.91 -7.28 12.32
C LYS A 43 -14.58 -6.54 11.03
N ILE A 44 -15.60 -6.12 10.26
CA ILE A 44 -15.38 -5.41 8.99
C ILE A 44 -14.65 -4.09 9.22
N SER A 45 -15.05 -3.29 10.23
CA SER A 45 -14.37 -2.03 10.54
C SER A 45 -12.92 -2.24 10.99
N ALA A 46 -12.63 -3.30 11.74
CA ALA A 46 -11.25 -3.67 12.10
C ALA A 46 -10.42 -4.05 10.85
N ASN A 47 -10.99 -4.83 9.93
CA ASN A 47 -10.34 -5.19 8.67
C ASN A 47 -10.00 -3.95 7.83
N ILE A 48 -10.96 -3.03 7.68
CA ILE A 48 -10.75 -1.76 6.96
C ILE A 48 -9.63 -0.95 7.62
N LYS A 49 -9.65 -0.80 8.95
CA LYS A 49 -8.61 -0.05 9.68
C LYS A 49 -7.22 -0.65 9.47
N ASN A 50 -7.10 -1.97 9.54
CA ASN A 50 -5.83 -2.67 9.33
C ASN A 50 -5.33 -2.50 7.89
N ALA A 51 -6.20 -2.67 6.89
CA ALA A 51 -5.85 -2.48 5.49
C ALA A 51 -5.41 -1.04 5.18
N VAL A 52 -6.12 -0.04 5.71
CA VAL A 52 -5.77 1.38 5.53
C VAL A 52 -4.44 1.73 6.20
N THR A 53 -4.19 1.20 7.40
CA THR A 53 -2.92 1.43 8.12
C THR A 53 -1.73 0.84 7.35
N PHE A 54 -1.92 -0.36 6.79
CA PHE A 54 -0.92 -1.00 5.94
C PHE A 54 -0.67 -0.20 4.65
N ALA A 55 -1.72 0.17 3.92
CA ALA A 55 -1.61 0.94 2.69
C ALA A 55 -0.91 2.30 2.91
N ALA A 56 -1.23 3.00 4.01
CA ALA A 56 -0.57 4.26 4.36
C ALA A 56 0.94 4.08 4.62
N SER A 57 1.33 2.99 5.28
CA SER A 57 2.73 2.67 5.54
C SER A 57 3.49 2.32 4.26
N VAL A 58 2.85 1.59 3.34
CA VAL A 58 3.41 1.30 2.01
C VAL A 58 3.56 2.59 1.19
N GLN A 59 2.59 3.49 1.24
CA GLN A 59 2.65 4.80 0.57
C GLN A 59 3.80 5.68 1.08
N GLU A 60 4.09 5.63 2.39
CA GLU A 60 5.26 6.33 2.94
C GLU A 60 6.56 5.79 2.35
N VAL A 61 6.69 4.46 2.24
CA VAL A 61 7.86 3.83 1.61
C VAL A 61 7.97 4.21 0.14
N GLU A 62 6.87 4.15 -0.61
CA GLU A 62 6.80 4.57 -2.01
C GLU A 62 7.26 6.03 -2.19
N THR A 63 6.78 6.93 -1.34
CA THR A 63 7.15 8.35 -1.37
C THR A 63 8.65 8.54 -1.12
N LEU A 64 9.22 7.83 -0.15
CA LEU A 64 10.67 7.87 0.11
C LEU A 64 11.49 7.36 -1.07
N VAL A 65 11.08 6.25 -1.68
CA VAL A 65 11.75 5.70 -2.88
C VAL A 65 11.66 6.70 -4.03
N LYS A 66 10.49 7.29 -4.29
CA LYS A 66 10.28 8.26 -5.37
C LYS A 66 10.98 9.60 -5.11
N SER A 67 11.22 9.98 -3.86
CA SER A 67 12.01 11.18 -3.53
C SER A 67 13.43 11.13 -4.11
N ILE A 68 13.96 9.94 -4.40
CA ILE A 68 15.28 9.78 -5.02
C ILE A 68 15.30 10.33 -6.45
N ASP A 69 14.17 10.30 -7.19
CA ASP A 69 14.07 10.94 -8.50
C ASP A 69 14.23 12.47 -8.39
N GLU A 70 13.77 13.07 -7.29
CA GLU A 70 13.97 14.50 -7.02
C GLU A 70 15.42 14.79 -6.62
N LEU A 71 16.03 13.92 -5.81
CA LEU A 71 17.45 14.02 -5.45
C LEU A 71 18.36 13.85 -6.68
N ALA A 72 17.99 12.99 -7.64
CA ALA A 72 18.74 12.81 -8.89
C ALA A 72 18.77 14.09 -9.74
N LYS A 73 17.77 14.97 -9.65
CA LYS A 73 17.78 16.28 -10.33
C LYS A 73 18.84 17.23 -9.77
N ALA A 74 19.31 17.01 -8.55
CA ALA A 74 20.35 17.80 -7.90
C ALA A 74 21.78 17.32 -8.24
N ILE A 75 21.95 16.27 -9.05
CA ILE A 75 23.28 15.81 -9.48
C ILE A 75 23.99 16.90 -10.25
N GLY A 76 25.21 17.21 -9.82
CA GLY A 76 26.05 18.24 -10.43
C GLY A 76 25.49 19.64 -10.24
N LYS A 77 24.72 19.87 -9.17
CA LYS A 77 24.08 21.15 -8.87
C LYS A 77 24.49 21.69 -7.50
N LYS A 78 24.40 23.00 -7.37
CA LYS A 78 24.40 23.73 -6.09
C LYS A 78 23.24 24.71 -6.04
N ILE A 79 22.94 25.22 -4.86
CA ILE A 79 21.99 26.31 -4.68
C ILE A 79 22.69 27.63 -5.07
N ASP A 80 22.05 28.42 -5.93
CA ASP A 80 22.50 29.78 -6.27
C ASP A 80 21.95 30.83 -5.30
N ALA A 81 22.40 32.09 -5.44
CA ALA A 81 21.98 33.19 -4.57
C ALA A 81 20.47 33.51 -4.66
N ASN A 82 19.79 33.04 -5.70
CA ASN A 82 18.36 33.22 -5.92
C ASN A 82 17.55 32.00 -5.45
N GLY A 83 18.18 30.99 -4.85
CA GLY A 83 17.55 29.74 -4.42
C GLY A 83 17.30 28.74 -5.57
N GLY A 84 17.81 29.01 -6.77
CA GLY A 84 17.76 28.11 -7.91
C GLY A 84 18.88 27.05 -7.88
N LEU A 85 18.80 26.08 -8.80
CA LEU A 85 19.87 25.11 -9.00
C LEU A 85 20.81 25.58 -10.12
N ALA A 86 22.04 25.91 -9.76
CA ALA A 86 23.13 26.21 -10.69
C ALA A 86 24.09 25.01 -10.83
N ASP A 87 24.88 24.99 -11.90
CA ASP A 87 25.84 23.90 -12.14
C ASP A 87 27.00 23.93 -11.13
N GLU A 88 27.34 22.74 -10.63
CA GLU A 88 28.50 22.44 -9.78
C GLU A 88 28.88 20.98 -10.04
N ALA A 89 29.68 20.76 -11.09
CA ALA A 89 29.97 19.41 -11.56
C ALA A 89 30.76 18.60 -10.52
N ASP A 90 30.53 17.30 -10.52
CA ASP A 90 31.39 16.29 -9.90
C ASP A 90 31.60 16.45 -8.38
N GLN A 91 30.64 17.03 -7.64
CA GLN A 91 30.66 17.14 -6.18
C GLN A 91 29.49 16.39 -5.52
N ASN A 92 29.23 15.17 -5.97
CA ASN A 92 27.99 14.45 -5.61
C ASN A 92 28.12 13.53 -4.38
N GLY A 93 29.27 13.45 -3.72
CA GLY A 93 29.51 12.45 -2.66
C GLY A 93 28.51 12.54 -1.49
N SER A 94 28.21 13.75 -1.03
CA SER A 94 27.25 13.98 0.05
C SER A 94 25.80 13.69 -0.38
N LEU A 95 25.44 14.02 -1.63
CA LEU A 95 24.13 13.69 -2.21
C LEU A 95 23.92 12.16 -2.22
N ILE A 96 24.91 11.39 -2.67
CA ILE A 96 24.83 9.92 -2.68
C ILE A 96 24.77 9.34 -1.27
N ALA A 97 25.52 9.90 -0.31
CA ALA A 97 25.41 9.51 1.10
C ALA A 97 24.00 9.75 1.65
N GLY A 98 23.38 10.88 1.27
CA GLY A 98 21.98 11.19 1.58
C GLY A 98 21.01 10.16 1.01
N VAL A 99 21.14 9.80 -0.27
CA VAL A 99 20.31 8.75 -0.90
C VAL A 99 20.47 7.40 -0.20
N HIS A 100 21.70 7.02 0.14
CA HIS A 100 21.97 5.79 0.89
C HIS A 100 21.32 5.80 2.29
N SER A 101 21.25 6.97 2.94
CA SER A 101 20.53 7.16 4.21
C SER A 101 19.02 6.96 4.03
N VAL A 102 18.42 7.59 3.00
CA VAL A 102 16.99 7.42 2.66
C VAL A 102 16.64 5.95 2.44
N ILE A 103 17.43 5.22 1.66
CA ILE A 103 17.20 3.79 1.43
C ILE A 103 17.41 2.96 2.70
N SER A 104 18.32 3.34 3.58
CA SER A 104 18.46 2.67 4.87
C SER A 104 17.20 2.85 5.73
N ALA A 105 16.55 4.02 5.68
CA ALA A 105 15.26 4.23 6.32
C ALA A 105 14.13 3.41 5.67
N VAL A 106 14.11 3.33 4.33
CA VAL A 106 13.19 2.45 3.58
C VAL A 106 13.33 0.98 4.02
N ASN A 107 14.56 0.48 4.14
CA ASN A 107 14.81 -0.89 4.60
C ASN A 107 14.28 -1.16 6.01
N ILE A 108 14.40 -0.20 6.92
CA ILE A 108 13.88 -0.31 8.29
C ILE A 108 12.35 -0.41 8.24
N LYS A 109 11.68 0.47 7.49
CA LYS A 109 10.22 0.47 7.34
C LYS A 109 9.70 -0.81 6.70
N LEU A 110 10.38 -1.31 5.66
CA LEU A 110 10.05 -2.59 5.04
C LEU A 110 10.23 -3.77 6.00
N GLY A 111 11.26 -3.74 6.84
CA GLY A 111 11.43 -4.74 7.91
C GLY A 111 10.31 -4.68 8.96
N GLN A 112 9.78 -3.51 9.26
CA GLN A 112 8.60 -3.37 10.14
C GLN A 112 7.35 -3.94 9.47
N LEU A 113 7.14 -3.65 8.18
CA LEU A 113 6.01 -4.18 7.41
C LEU A 113 6.06 -5.70 7.26
N GLU A 114 7.24 -6.28 7.06
CA GLU A 114 7.41 -7.74 6.91
C GLU A 114 7.03 -8.52 8.18
N ASN A 115 7.20 -7.88 9.33
CA ASN A 115 6.87 -8.41 10.64
C ASN A 115 5.46 -8.03 11.12
N GLN A 116 4.68 -7.31 10.31
CA GLN A 116 3.32 -6.94 10.67
C GLN A 116 2.42 -8.18 10.73
N GLU A 117 1.73 -8.35 11.84
CA GLU A 117 0.75 -9.43 12.03
C GLU A 117 -0.49 -9.22 11.15
N GLY A 118 -1.16 -10.32 10.79
CA GLY A 118 -2.41 -10.27 10.04
C GLY A 118 -2.27 -9.97 8.54
N LEU A 119 -1.05 -9.84 8.00
CA LEU A 119 -0.83 -9.77 6.56
C LEU A 119 -1.11 -11.11 5.88
N SER A 120 -1.73 -11.04 4.71
CA SER A 120 -1.87 -12.22 3.84
C SER A 120 -0.49 -12.69 3.36
N ALA A 121 -0.36 -13.98 3.07
CA ALA A 121 0.89 -14.54 2.54
C ALA A 121 1.33 -13.84 1.25
N GLY A 122 0.38 -13.44 0.40
CA GLY A 122 0.66 -12.70 -0.83
C GLY A 122 1.23 -11.30 -0.57
N LEU A 123 0.64 -10.52 0.32
CA LEU A 123 1.16 -9.20 0.69
C LEU A 123 2.53 -9.32 1.36
N LYS A 124 2.73 -10.31 2.23
CA LYS A 124 4.02 -10.55 2.88
C LYS A 124 5.12 -10.87 1.85
N ALA A 125 4.82 -11.73 0.87
CA ALA A 125 5.76 -12.03 -0.20
C ALA A 125 6.15 -10.78 -1.01
N LYS A 126 5.19 -9.88 -1.28
CA LYS A 126 5.47 -8.60 -1.95
C LYS A 126 6.31 -7.66 -1.09
N VAL A 127 6.05 -7.56 0.22
CA VAL A 127 6.91 -6.78 1.12
C VAL A 127 8.35 -7.32 1.09
N THR A 128 8.53 -8.64 1.15
CA THR A 128 9.86 -9.27 1.04
C THR A 128 10.52 -8.98 -0.31
N ALA A 129 9.76 -8.96 -1.41
CA ALA A 129 10.28 -8.62 -2.74
C ALA A 129 10.79 -7.18 -2.81
N VAL A 130 9.99 -6.20 -2.32
CA VAL A 130 10.41 -4.79 -2.23
C VAL A 130 11.65 -4.66 -1.35
N LYS A 131 11.65 -5.33 -0.19
CA LYS A 131 12.80 -5.32 0.72
C LYS A 131 14.06 -5.86 0.04
N SER A 132 13.96 -6.99 -0.68
CA SER A 132 15.08 -7.56 -1.42
C SER A 132 15.59 -6.61 -2.52
N ALA A 133 14.70 -5.94 -3.25
CA ALA A 133 15.08 -4.95 -4.25
C ALA A 133 15.82 -3.75 -3.62
N SER A 134 15.36 -3.30 -2.44
CA SER A 134 15.99 -2.21 -1.69
C SER A 134 17.36 -2.59 -1.14
N ASP A 135 17.50 -3.82 -0.62
CA ASP A 135 18.79 -4.38 -0.19
C ASP A 135 19.77 -4.49 -1.38
N LYS A 136 19.31 -4.97 -2.55
CA LYS A 136 20.14 -5.02 -3.78
C LYS A 136 20.61 -3.65 -4.24
N PHE A 137 19.73 -2.64 -4.22
CA PHE A 137 20.12 -1.27 -4.53
C PHE A 137 21.22 -0.77 -3.58
N LYS A 138 21.02 -0.96 -2.27
CA LYS A 138 21.98 -0.57 -1.24
C LYS A 138 23.33 -1.25 -1.43
N GLU A 139 23.34 -2.56 -1.69
CA GLU A 139 24.56 -3.33 -1.95
C GLU A 139 25.27 -2.88 -3.23
N LYS A 140 24.53 -2.57 -4.30
CA LYS A 140 25.11 -2.08 -5.56
C LYS A 140 25.81 -0.73 -5.37
N VAL A 141 25.15 0.22 -4.71
CA VAL A 141 25.74 1.53 -4.41
C VAL A 141 26.97 1.39 -3.50
N LYS A 142 26.90 0.52 -2.48
CA LYS A 142 28.05 0.21 -1.62
C LYS A 142 29.21 -0.39 -2.40
N GLY A 143 28.94 -1.32 -3.32
CA GLY A 143 29.95 -1.95 -4.17
C GLY A 143 30.66 -0.94 -5.09
N ALA A 144 29.97 0.12 -5.50
CA ALA A 144 30.52 1.22 -6.31
C ALA A 144 31.19 2.34 -5.48
N SER A 145 31.48 2.12 -4.20
CA SER A 145 32.02 3.14 -3.29
C SER A 145 33.38 3.74 -3.70
N GLY A 146 34.19 3.06 -4.51
CA GLY A 146 35.41 3.68 -5.08
C GLY A 146 35.12 4.88 -5.99
N ASP A 147 33.96 4.86 -6.65
CA ASP A 147 33.50 5.94 -7.52
C ASP A 147 32.56 6.90 -6.79
N LEU A 148 31.70 6.37 -5.92
CA LEU A 148 30.60 7.11 -5.28
C LEU A 148 30.93 7.64 -3.87
N GLY A 149 31.86 7.01 -3.17
CA GLY A 149 32.17 7.27 -1.75
C GLY A 149 33.16 8.41 -1.51
N LYS A 150 33.42 9.25 -2.53
CA LYS A 150 34.33 10.39 -2.46
C LYS A 150 33.56 11.69 -2.60
N ALA A 151 34.04 12.78 -1.98
CA ALA A 151 33.40 14.09 -2.07
C ALA A 151 33.20 14.51 -3.54
N ALA A 152 34.28 14.39 -4.33
CA ALA A 152 34.29 14.67 -5.76
C ALA A 152 33.75 13.49 -6.62
N ALA A 153 32.61 12.89 -6.23
CA ALA A 153 31.97 11.85 -7.03
C ALA A 153 31.42 12.45 -8.33
N LYS A 154 31.83 11.87 -9.47
CA LYS A 154 31.49 12.38 -10.79
C LYS A 154 29.99 12.34 -11.04
N SER A 155 29.47 13.35 -11.75
CA SER A 155 28.05 13.44 -12.11
C SER A 155 27.59 12.21 -12.92
N ASP A 156 28.44 11.69 -13.81
CA ASP A 156 28.11 10.49 -14.59
C ASP A 156 28.01 9.23 -13.73
N ASP A 157 28.88 9.08 -12.74
CA ASP A 157 28.82 7.94 -11.80
C ASP A 157 27.61 8.07 -10.87
N ALA A 158 27.29 9.28 -10.42
CA ALA A 158 26.09 9.56 -9.64
C ALA A 158 24.81 9.24 -10.43
N LYS A 159 24.73 9.61 -11.71
CA LYS A 159 23.57 9.26 -12.58
C LYS A 159 23.41 7.76 -12.74
N LYS A 160 24.51 7.03 -12.97
CA LYS A 160 24.51 5.55 -13.03
C LYS A 160 24.03 4.89 -11.74
N ALA A 161 24.12 5.60 -10.61
CA ALA A 161 23.70 5.11 -9.30
C ALA A 161 22.24 5.46 -8.97
N ILE A 162 21.78 6.70 -9.20
CA ILE A 162 20.48 7.16 -8.66
C ILE A 162 19.51 7.73 -9.70
N ASP A 163 19.95 7.96 -10.94
CA ASP A 163 19.05 8.39 -12.02
C ASP A 163 18.56 7.17 -12.81
N ARG A 164 17.37 6.67 -12.45
CA ARG A 164 16.75 5.51 -13.11
C ARG A 164 16.42 5.75 -14.59
N LYS A 165 16.48 6.99 -15.08
CA LYS A 165 16.28 7.34 -16.49
C LYS A 165 17.60 7.46 -17.26
N ASN A 166 18.75 7.38 -16.59
CA ASN A 166 20.05 7.44 -17.23
C ASN A 166 20.27 6.26 -18.19
N GLY A 167 21.05 6.46 -19.26
CA GLY A 167 21.33 5.40 -20.23
C GLY A 167 22.14 4.23 -19.63
N ALA A 168 23.20 4.56 -18.89
CA ALA A 168 23.99 3.57 -18.15
C ALA A 168 23.52 3.50 -16.69
N LYS A 169 23.34 2.29 -16.15
CA LYS A 169 22.69 2.08 -14.84
C LYS A 169 23.42 1.09 -13.94
N ASP A 170 24.69 0.84 -14.24
CA ASP A 170 25.53 -0.22 -13.70
C ASP A 170 26.00 0.00 -12.26
N LYS A 171 25.63 1.11 -11.62
CA LYS A 171 26.02 1.48 -10.25
C LYS A 171 24.86 1.57 -9.25
N GLY A 172 23.64 1.22 -9.66
CA GLY A 172 22.47 1.20 -8.78
C GLY A 172 21.18 1.65 -9.46
N ALA A 173 21.24 2.44 -10.53
CA ALA A 173 20.04 3.00 -11.13
C ALA A 173 19.11 1.91 -11.72
N GLU A 174 19.65 0.74 -12.05
CA GLU A 174 18.87 -0.42 -12.49
C GLU A 174 18.12 -1.04 -11.31
N GLU A 175 18.81 -1.28 -10.19
CA GLU A 175 18.21 -1.77 -8.95
C GLU A 175 17.18 -0.79 -8.37
N LEU A 176 17.42 0.52 -8.47
CA LEU A 176 16.44 1.56 -8.09
C LEU A 176 15.19 1.50 -8.97
N GLY A 177 15.36 1.26 -10.27
CA GLY A 177 14.25 1.04 -11.19
C GLY A 177 13.41 -0.18 -10.80
N LYS A 178 14.06 -1.29 -10.44
CA LYS A 178 13.37 -2.49 -9.93
C LYS A 178 12.65 -2.22 -8.61
N LEU A 179 13.30 -1.53 -7.68
CA LEU A 179 12.69 -1.12 -6.41
C LEU A 179 11.41 -0.28 -6.63
N ASN A 180 11.45 0.69 -7.55
CA ASN A 180 10.28 1.49 -7.93
C ASN A 180 9.12 0.61 -8.44
N THR A 181 9.40 -0.33 -9.33
CA THR A 181 8.38 -1.24 -9.88
C THR A 181 7.75 -2.12 -8.78
N GLU A 182 8.58 -2.68 -7.89
CA GLU A 182 8.09 -3.54 -6.81
C GLU A 182 7.23 -2.75 -5.80
N ILE A 183 7.64 -1.54 -5.41
CA ILE A 183 6.87 -0.74 -4.45
C ILE A 183 5.55 -0.23 -5.06
N ASP A 184 5.52 0.10 -6.35
CA ASP A 184 4.28 0.43 -7.06
C ASP A 184 3.31 -0.77 -7.07
N ALA A 185 3.83 -1.98 -7.32
CA ALA A 185 3.03 -3.21 -7.31
C ALA A 185 2.53 -3.58 -5.90
N LEU A 186 3.31 -3.31 -4.85
CA LEU A 186 2.88 -3.51 -3.46
C LEU A 186 1.81 -2.49 -3.06
N LEU A 187 1.98 -1.21 -3.42
CA LEU A 187 1.01 -0.16 -3.11
C LEU A 187 -0.33 -0.43 -3.80
N LYS A 188 -0.30 -0.89 -5.05
CA LYS A 188 -1.51 -1.32 -5.75
C LYS A 188 -2.26 -2.40 -4.97
N ASP A 189 -1.58 -3.48 -4.58
CA ASP A 189 -2.21 -4.58 -3.84
C ASP A 189 -2.69 -4.16 -2.44
N ALA A 190 -1.98 -3.23 -1.78
CA ALA A 190 -2.42 -2.68 -0.51
C ALA A 190 -3.73 -1.88 -0.66
N ASN A 191 -3.87 -1.10 -1.73
CA ASN A 191 -5.10 -0.39 -2.06
C ASN A 191 -6.23 -1.36 -2.46
N ASP A 192 -5.92 -2.40 -3.23
CA ASP A 192 -6.89 -3.46 -3.57
C ASP A 192 -7.41 -4.18 -2.31
N ALA A 193 -6.56 -4.38 -1.30
CA ALA A 193 -6.96 -4.93 -0.01
C ALA A 193 -7.89 -3.99 0.77
N VAL A 194 -7.66 -2.68 0.71
CA VAL A 194 -8.57 -1.66 1.27
C VAL A 194 -9.92 -1.73 0.56
N GLU A 195 -9.94 -1.73 -0.77
CA GLU A 195 -11.18 -1.86 -1.54
C GLU A 195 -11.95 -3.14 -1.21
N THR A 196 -11.23 -4.26 -1.07
CA THR A 196 -11.83 -5.55 -0.74
C THR A 196 -12.49 -5.49 0.64
N ALA A 197 -11.81 -4.95 1.65
CA ALA A 197 -12.36 -4.78 2.99
C ALA A 197 -13.59 -3.86 3.00
N ILE A 198 -13.62 -2.81 2.16
CA ILE A 198 -14.79 -1.93 2.02
C ILE A 198 -15.93 -2.66 1.30
N LYS A 199 -15.64 -3.46 0.27
CA LYS A 199 -16.64 -4.23 -0.49
C LYS A 199 -17.38 -5.23 0.40
N GLU A 200 -16.78 -5.73 1.49
CA GLU A 200 -17.47 -6.60 2.47
C GLU A 200 -18.74 -5.96 3.05
N LEU A 201 -18.81 -4.62 3.16
CA LEU A 201 -20.02 -3.91 3.60
C LEU A 201 -21.20 -4.11 2.64
N THR A 202 -20.92 -4.29 1.34
CA THR A 202 -21.91 -4.31 0.26
C THR A 202 -22.03 -5.66 -0.43
N ALA A 203 -21.14 -6.62 -0.14
CA ALA A 203 -21.07 -7.92 -0.80
C ALA A 203 -22.41 -8.67 -0.76
N ALA A 204 -22.84 -9.17 -1.92
CA ALA A 204 -24.05 -9.99 -2.05
C ALA A 204 -23.89 -11.32 -1.30
N PRO A 205 -25.00 -11.94 -0.84
CA PRO A 205 -24.97 -13.20 -0.13
C PRO A 205 -24.23 -14.28 -0.93
N ALA A 206 -23.45 -15.10 -0.24
CA ALA A 206 -23.04 -16.39 -0.79
C ALA A 206 -24.32 -17.19 -1.11
N LYS A 207 -24.46 -17.61 -2.38
CA LYS A 207 -25.60 -18.39 -2.83
C LYS A 207 -25.78 -19.59 -1.88
N PRO A 208 -26.96 -19.81 -1.28
CA PRO A 208 -27.16 -20.93 -0.38
C PRO A 208 -26.79 -22.22 -1.11
N ALA A 209 -26.03 -23.09 -0.45
CA ALA A 209 -25.76 -24.43 -0.95
C ALA A 209 -27.12 -25.10 -1.24
N THR A 210 -27.30 -25.59 -2.46
CA THR A 210 -28.49 -26.36 -2.84
C THR A 210 -28.72 -27.45 -1.80
N PRO A 211 -29.90 -27.52 -1.17
CA PRO A 211 -30.19 -28.56 -0.19
C PRO A 211 -29.95 -29.93 -0.84
N VAL A 212 -29.17 -30.79 -0.16
CA VAL A 212 -29.08 -32.20 -0.54
C VAL A 212 -30.48 -32.78 -0.32
N LYS A 213 -31.11 -33.19 -1.42
CA LYS A 213 -32.44 -33.81 -1.40
C LYS A 213 -32.37 -35.11 -0.59
N PRO A 214 -33.35 -35.38 0.30
CA PRO A 214 -33.35 -36.55 1.19
C PRO A 214 -33.30 -37.88 0.43
#